data_AF-A0A811UE47-F1
#
_entry.id   AF-A0A811UE47-F1
#
_cell.length_a   1.000
_cell.length_b   1.000
_cell.length_c   1.000
_cell.angle_alpha   90.00
_cell.angle_beta   90.00
_cell.angle_gamma   90.00
#
_symmetry.space_group_name_H-M   'P 1'
#
loop_
_entity.id
_entity.type
_entity.pdbx_description
1 polymer ?
#
loop_
_entity_poly.entity_id
_entity_poly.type
_entity_poly.pdbx_seq_one_letter_code
_entity_poly.pdbx_strand_id
1 'polypeptide(L)' 'MNLYVGLAPGHCRTHTSTYICIAWFYAVQLIEACHPYEPFKCPGDGNCISIQYLCDGAPDCSDGYDEDMKLCTA' A
#
# COMPACT_ATOMS: atom_id res chain seq x y z
N MET A 1 -7.86 8.50 24.79
CA MET A 1 -7.19 7.22 25.13
C MET A 1 -7.77 6.18 24.20
N ASN A 2 -6.92 5.57 23.37
CA ASN A 2 -7.27 4.73 22.22
C ASN A 2 -8.22 3.57 22.55
N LEU A 3 -9.09 3.22 21.60
CA LEU A 3 -9.64 1.86 21.42
C LEU A 3 -9.88 1.64 19.91
N TYR A 4 -8.94 0.92 19.28
CA TYR A 4 -9.07 0.40 17.92
C TYR A 4 -10.06 -0.76 17.92
N VAL A 5 -11.13 -0.72 17.11
CA VAL A 5 -11.75 -1.96 16.59
C VAL A 5 -12.44 -1.70 15.24
N GLY A 6 -11.87 -2.27 14.17
CA GLY A 6 -12.62 -2.93 13.09
C GLY A 6 -13.15 -2.07 11.93
N LEU A 7 -12.37 -1.96 10.85
CA LEU A 7 -12.93 -1.81 9.50
C LEU A 7 -12.43 -2.97 8.64
N ALA A 8 -13.27 -4.01 8.58
CA ALA A 8 -13.19 -5.05 7.56
C ALA A 8 -13.62 -4.48 6.19
N PRO A 9 -13.12 -5.03 5.07
CA PRO A 9 -13.33 -4.49 3.74
C PRO A 9 -14.72 -4.83 3.20
N GLY A 10 -15.29 -3.87 2.49
CA GLY A 10 -16.55 -4.04 1.77
C GLY A 10 -17.72 -3.47 2.54
N HIS A 11 -18.22 -2.33 2.07
CA HIS A 11 -19.55 -2.22 1.48
C HIS A 11 -19.87 -0.75 1.23
N CYS A 12 -20.32 -0.45 0.01
CA CYS A 12 -21.43 0.49 -0.17
C CYS A 12 -22.20 0.10 -1.43
N ARG A 13 -23.36 -0.52 -1.20
CA ARG A 13 -24.35 -0.86 -2.22
C ARG A 13 -25.33 0.32 -2.32
N THR A 14 -25.52 0.86 -3.53
CA THR A 14 -26.79 0.96 -4.30
C THR A 14 -26.95 2.25 -5.10
N HIS A 15 -27.15 2.07 -6.41
CA HIS A 15 -28.10 2.70 -7.34
C HIS A 15 -28.56 4.16 -7.13
N THR A 16 -28.39 4.95 -8.20
CA THR A 16 -29.06 6.22 -8.58
C THR A 16 -28.74 7.48 -7.76
N SER A 17 -27.68 8.20 -8.16
CA SER A 17 -27.72 9.64 -8.47
C SER A 17 -26.32 10.09 -8.86
N THR A 18 -26.13 10.40 -10.14
CA THR A 18 -24.87 10.61 -10.85
C THR A 18 -24.07 11.85 -10.42
N TYR A 19 -24.20 12.32 -9.18
CA TYR A 19 -23.53 13.54 -8.70
C TYR A 19 -22.88 13.44 -7.32
N ILE A 20 -23.17 12.39 -6.51
CA ILE A 20 -22.45 12.15 -5.25
C ILE A 20 -21.33 11.10 -5.43
N CYS A 21 -21.47 10.20 -6.41
CA CYS A 21 -20.42 9.25 -6.78
C CYS A 21 -19.31 9.83 -7.67
N ILE A 22 -19.33 11.11 -8.09
CA ILE A 22 -18.28 11.65 -9.01
C ILE A 22 -17.39 12.71 -8.34
N ALA A 23 -17.84 13.32 -7.24
CA ALA A 23 -17.06 14.30 -6.49
C ALA A 23 -16.32 13.73 -5.26
N TRP A 24 -16.46 12.43 -4.99
CA TRP A 24 -15.53 11.66 -4.16
C TRP A 24 -14.54 10.84 -5.01
N PHE A 25 -14.70 10.83 -6.33
CA PHE A 25 -13.87 10.08 -7.27
C PHE A 25 -12.52 10.74 -7.58
N TYR A 26 -12.33 12.04 -7.31
CA TYR A 26 -10.98 12.65 -7.38
C TYR A 26 -10.13 12.37 -6.14
N ALA A 27 -10.67 11.68 -5.13
CA ALA A 27 -9.96 11.26 -3.93
C ALA A 27 -10.15 9.77 -3.62
N VAL A 28 -10.56 8.95 -4.60
CA VAL A 28 -10.37 7.50 -4.51
C VAL A 28 -8.97 7.22 -5.03
N GLN A 29 -8.00 7.16 -4.12
CA GLN A 29 -6.68 6.61 -4.41
C GLN A 29 -6.87 5.22 -5.01
N LEU A 30 -6.69 5.15 -6.34
CA LEU A 30 -5.90 4.15 -7.06
C LEU A 30 -5.88 2.76 -6.44
N ILE A 31 -6.70 1.89 -7.01
CA ILE A 31 -7.17 0.62 -6.48
C ILE A 31 -6.07 -0.42 -6.13
N GLU A 32 -4.83 -0.35 -6.60
CA GLU A 32 -3.83 -1.42 -6.39
C GLU A 32 -2.40 -0.86 -6.51
N ALA A 33 -2.04 0.14 -5.71
CA ALA A 33 -0.68 0.68 -5.68
C ALA A 33 -0.26 0.97 -4.24
N CYS A 34 1.01 0.75 -3.93
CA CYS A 34 1.55 1.08 -2.61
C CYS A 34 1.35 2.56 -2.25
N HIS A 35 1.38 2.87 -0.95
CA HIS A 35 1.27 4.24 -0.48
C HIS A 35 2.40 5.10 -1.09
N PRO A 36 2.19 6.39 -1.42
CA PRO A 36 3.23 7.24 -2.01
C PRO A 36 4.48 7.40 -1.12
N TYR A 37 4.36 7.16 0.19
CA TYR A 37 5.52 7.14 1.11
C TYR A 37 6.22 5.78 1.16
N GLU A 38 5.56 4.72 0.71
CA GLU A 38 6.04 3.33 0.72
C GLU A 38 5.93 2.72 -0.68
N PRO A 39 6.47 3.36 -1.72
CA PRO A 39 6.09 3.04 -3.10
C PRO A 39 6.61 1.69 -3.61
N PHE A 40 7.49 1.00 -2.88
CA PHE A 40 8.07 -0.27 -3.28
C PHE A 40 7.26 -1.45 -2.74
N LYS A 41 6.89 -2.39 -3.62
CA LYS A 41 6.14 -3.60 -3.25
C LYS A 41 7.07 -4.81 -3.19
N CYS A 42 7.18 -5.43 -2.02
CA CYS A 42 7.87 -6.69 -1.79
C CYS A 42 7.27 -7.80 -2.67
N PRO A 43 8.08 -8.53 -3.44
CA PRO A 43 7.58 -9.58 -4.33
C PRO A 43 7.11 -10.84 -3.58
N GLY A 44 7.66 -11.15 -2.41
CA GLY A 44 7.30 -12.33 -1.62
C GLY A 44 5.93 -12.24 -0.96
N ASP A 45 5.62 -11.08 -0.39
CA ASP A 45 4.48 -10.93 0.54
C ASP A 45 3.50 -9.82 0.13
N GLY A 46 3.89 -8.98 -0.85
CA GLY A 46 3.10 -7.84 -1.28
C GLY A 46 3.10 -6.67 -0.28
N ASN A 47 3.94 -6.72 0.76
CA ASN A 47 4.19 -5.60 1.67
C ASN A 47 4.73 -4.39 0.90
N CYS A 48 4.42 -3.20 1.38
CA CYS A 48 4.88 -1.95 0.81
C CYS A 48 5.88 -1.30 1.76
N ILE A 49 7.03 -0.89 1.24
CA ILE A 49 8.09 -0.23 2.02
C ILE A 49 8.57 1.05 1.31
N SER A 50 9.16 1.96 2.09
CA SER A 50 9.81 3.17 1.57
C SER A 50 11.06 2.81 0.77
N ILE A 51 11.40 3.64 -0.22
CA ILE A 51 12.68 3.54 -0.95
C ILE A 51 13.88 3.71 -0.01
N GLN A 52 13.69 4.34 1.15
CA GLN A 52 14.75 4.49 2.16
C GLN A 52 15.11 3.18 2.85
N TYR A 53 14.20 2.20 2.85
CA TYR A 53 14.38 0.85 3.38
C TYR A 53 14.88 -0.13 2.32
N LEU A 54 15.30 0.38 1.16
CA LEU A 54 15.84 -0.46 0.10
C LEU A 54 17.37 -0.44 0.20
N CYS A 55 17.98 -1.60 0.41
CA CYS A 55 19.43 -1.74 0.56
C CYS A 55 19.98 -0.90 1.73
N ASP A 56 19.23 -0.82 2.82
CA ASP A 56 19.56 -0.01 4.00
C ASP A 56 20.35 -0.80 5.07
N GLY A 57 20.50 -2.12 4.86
CA GLY A 57 21.20 -3.03 5.75
C GLY A 57 20.30 -3.75 6.77
N ALA A 58 18.99 -3.54 6.72
CA ALA A 58 17.99 -4.24 7.53
C ALA A 58 16.91 -4.87 6.62
N PRO A 59 16.46 -6.11 6.92
CA PRO A 59 15.38 -6.73 6.15
C PRO A 59 14.01 -6.18 6.57
N ASP A 60 13.37 -5.43 5.67
CA ASP A 60 12.03 -4.88 5.83
C ASP A 60 10.95 -5.66 5.07
N CYS A 61 11.30 -6.38 3.99
CA CYS A 61 10.41 -7.40 3.41
C CYS A 61 10.46 -8.70 4.24
N SER A 62 9.40 -9.51 4.23
CA SER A 62 9.35 -10.74 5.05
C SER A 62 10.33 -11.80 4.56
N ASP A 63 10.69 -11.76 3.28
CA ASP A 63 11.72 -12.56 2.64
C ASP A 63 13.10 -11.86 2.62
N GLY A 64 13.18 -10.62 3.12
CA GLY A 64 14.38 -9.77 3.05
C GLY A 64 14.80 -9.43 1.63
N TYR A 65 13.89 -9.52 0.65
CA TYR A 65 14.20 -9.31 -0.76
C TYR A 65 14.69 -7.89 -1.06
N ASP A 66 14.25 -6.92 -0.26
CA ASP A 66 14.73 -5.54 -0.24
C ASP A 66 16.25 -5.42 -0.01
N GLU A 67 16.87 -6.43 0.58
CA GLU A 67 18.32 -6.53 0.84
C GLU A 67 19.02 -7.59 -0.05
N ASP A 68 18.33 -8.15 -1.05
CA ASP A 68 18.92 -9.17 -1.92
C ASP A 68 20.02 -8.55 -2.78
N MET A 69 21.16 -9.24 -2.88
CA MET A 69 22.31 -8.77 -3.67
C MET A 69 21.93 -8.48 -5.13
N LYS A 70 21.01 -9.23 -5.73
CA LYS A 70 20.57 -9.02 -7.12
C LYS A 70 19.76 -7.74 -7.28
N LEU A 71 19.11 -7.27 -6.20
CA LEU A 71 18.40 -5.99 -6.17
C LEU A 71 19.37 -4.85 -5.85
N CYS A 72 20.28 -5.08 -4.90
CA CYS A 72 21.27 -4.12 -4.39
C CYS A 72 22.63 -4.16 -5.11
N THR A 73 22.66 -4.46 -6.41
CA THR A 73 23.89 -4.40 -7.22
C THR A 73 24.02 -3.00 -7.82
N ALA A 74 24.76 -2.10 -7.15
CA ALA A 74 25.21 -0.84 -7.72
C ALA A 74 26.42 -1.03 -8.66
#